data_AF-A0A2P8CAX6-F1
#
_entry.id   AF-A0A2P8CAX6-F1
#
_cell.length_a   1.000
_cell.length_b   1.000
_cell.length_c   1.000
_cell.angle_alpha   90.00
_cell.angle_beta   90.00
_cell.angle_gamma   90.00
#
_symmetry.space_group_name_H-M   'P 1'
#
loop_
_entity.id
_entity.type
_entity.pdbx_description
1 polymer ?
#
loop_
_entity_poly.entity_id
_entity_poly.type
_entity_poly.pdbx_seq_one_letter_code
_entity_poly.pdbx_strand_id
1 'polypeptide(L)'
;MKVLVIYADRFAYEPAIKNLEEVETIEKGAAHENCIVAFIQMEEGDEEKTVASREKKLVNHLKWTARKNDTQYIVLHSFAHLSESKASPEFTKAIFDAAEKRLQNAEYKTAQTPFGYFLDLDIKAPGHSLARIWATL
;
A
#
# COMPACT_ATOMS: atom_id res chain seq x y z
N MET A 1 2.39 -3.04 12.47
CA MET A 1 2.02 -3.19 11.05
C MET A 1 3.15 -3.88 10.29
N LYS A 2 2.82 -4.60 9.22
CA LYS A 2 3.79 -5.22 8.30
C LYS A 2 3.70 -4.55 6.92
N VAL A 3 4.85 -4.28 6.33
CA VAL A 3 4.94 -3.64 5.01
C VAL A 3 5.96 -4.38 4.15
N LEU A 4 5.54 -4.82 2.97
CA LEU A 4 6.42 -5.29 1.91
C LEU A 4 6.37 -4.26 0.77
N VAL A 5 7.50 -3.66 0.45
CA VAL A 5 7.64 -2.72 -0.65
C VAL A 5 8.33 -3.42 -1.81
N ILE A 6 7.72 -3.36 -2.98
CA ILE A 6 8.28 -3.84 -4.25
C ILE A 6 8.37 -2.65 -5.21
N TYR A 7 9.58 -2.32 -5.68
CA TYR A 7 9.75 -1.46 -6.83
C TYR A 7 9.34 -2.22 -8.09
N ALA A 8 8.53 -1.58 -8.92
CA ALA A 8 8.03 -2.13 -10.16
C ALA A 8 8.25 -1.14 -11.31
N ASP A 9 8.87 -1.62 -12.38
CA ASP A 9 8.91 -0.91 -13.66
C ASP A 9 7.47 -0.69 -14.15
N ARG A 10 6.61 -1.69 -13.92
CA ARG A 10 5.17 -1.64 -14.15
C ARG A 10 4.44 -2.43 -13.08
N PHE A 11 3.42 -1.81 -12.50
CA PHE A 11 2.42 -2.44 -11.64
C PHE A 11 1.05 -2.20 -12.24
N ALA A 12 0.29 -3.26 -12.49
CA ALA A 12 -1.11 -3.16 -12.91
C ALA A 12 -1.98 -4.12 -12.12
N TYR A 13 -3.26 -3.79 -12.03
CA TYR A 13 -4.24 -4.64 -11.39
C TYR A 13 -5.57 -4.61 -12.14
N GLU A 14 -6.32 -5.71 -12.07
CA GLU A 14 -7.73 -5.79 -12.48
C GLU A 14 -8.58 -6.29 -11.30
N PRO A 15 -9.73 -5.67 -11.00
CA PRO A 15 -10.67 -6.18 -9.99
C PRO A 15 -11.25 -7.53 -10.41
N ALA A 16 -11.05 -8.56 -9.59
CA ALA A 16 -11.52 -9.92 -9.88
C ALA A 16 -12.77 -10.29 -9.07
N ILE A 17 -12.68 -10.24 -7.73
CA ILE A 17 -13.77 -10.66 -6.83
C ILE A 17 -13.99 -9.60 -5.76
N LYS A 18 -15.25 -9.18 -5.59
CA LYS A 18 -15.67 -8.27 -4.52
C LYS A 18 -15.75 -9.05 -3.19
N ASN A 19 -15.07 -8.58 -2.15
CA ASN A 19 -15.02 -9.27 -0.85
C ASN A 19 -16.02 -8.68 0.18
N LEU A 20 -16.58 -7.50 -0.10
CA LEU A 20 -17.51 -6.80 0.78
C LEU A 20 -18.70 -6.31 -0.04
N GLU A 21 -19.91 -6.76 0.27
CA GLU A 21 -21.12 -6.46 -0.52
C GLU A 21 -21.39 -4.95 -0.63
N GLU A 22 -21.04 -4.17 0.39
CA GLU A 22 -21.34 -2.74 0.52
C GLU A 22 -20.30 -1.79 -0.14
N VAL A 23 -19.22 -2.30 -0.73
CA VAL A 23 -18.19 -1.44 -1.35
C VAL A 23 -18.64 -1.00 -2.76
N GLU A 24 -18.21 0.16 -3.24
CA GLU A 24 -18.53 0.62 -4.60
C GLU A 24 -17.99 -0.37 -5.66
N THR A 25 -18.80 -0.66 -6.69
CA THR A 25 -18.37 -1.56 -7.77
C THR A 25 -17.28 -0.91 -8.60
N ILE A 26 -16.05 -1.40 -8.44
CA ILE A 26 -14.91 -0.99 -9.28
C ILE A 26 -14.75 -2.00 -10.41
N GLU A 27 -15.04 -1.56 -11.64
CA GLU A 27 -14.96 -2.41 -12.84
C GLU A 27 -13.66 -2.22 -13.65
N LYS A 28 -12.92 -1.14 -13.37
CA LYS A 28 -11.70 -0.82 -14.13
C LYS A 28 -10.45 -1.00 -13.30
N GLY A 29 -9.52 -1.78 -13.82
CA GLY A 29 -8.15 -1.81 -13.38
C GLY A 29 -7.39 -0.50 -13.61
N ALA A 30 -6.15 -0.49 -13.16
CA ALA A 30 -5.20 0.60 -13.43
C ALA A 30 -3.79 0.04 -13.63
N ALA A 31 -2.94 0.84 -14.27
CA ALA A 31 -1.53 0.55 -14.45
C ALA A 31 -0.69 1.77 -14.07
N HIS A 32 0.44 1.51 -13.42
CA HIS A 32 1.38 2.49 -12.90
C HIS A 32 2.79 2.06 -13.29
N GLU A 33 3.62 3.02 -13.70
CA GLU A 33 5.00 2.76 -14.11
C GLU A 33 5.98 3.42 -13.14
N ASN A 34 7.18 2.86 -13.04
CA ASN A 34 8.28 3.34 -12.21
C ASN A 34 7.81 3.73 -10.80
N CYS A 35 7.22 2.77 -10.08
CA CYS A 35 6.60 3.02 -8.79
C CYS A 35 7.08 2.04 -7.73
N ILE A 36 6.98 2.42 -6.47
CA ILE A 36 6.96 1.44 -5.40
C ILE A 36 5.51 1.02 -5.13
N VAL A 37 5.28 -0.28 -4.98
CA VAL A 37 4.03 -0.86 -4.53
C VAL A 37 4.23 -1.31 -3.09
N ALA A 38 3.50 -0.69 -2.18
CA ALA A 38 3.51 -1.01 -0.77
C ALA A 38 2.35 -1.95 -0.44
N PHE A 39 2.66 -3.22 -0.26
CA PHE A 39 1.77 -4.23 0.30
C PHE A 39 1.74 -4.03 1.82
N ILE A 40 0.58 -3.67 2.36
CA ILE A 40 0.46 -3.22 3.75
C ILE A 40 -0.57 -4.09 4.48
N GLN A 41 -0.19 -4.58 5.66
CA GLN A 41 -1.10 -5.17 6.63
C GLN A 41 -1.00 -4.42 7.96
N MET A 42 -2.15 -3.91 8.41
CA MET A 42 -2.31 -3.38 9.76
C MET A 42 -2.58 -4.53 10.73
N GLU A 43 -1.92 -4.53 11.88
CA GLU A 43 -2.03 -5.56 12.90
C GLU A 43 -2.94 -5.08 14.04
N GLU A 44 -3.56 -6.00 14.78
CA GLU A 44 -4.47 -5.66 15.88
C GLU A 44 -3.84 -4.68 16.89
N GLY A 45 -2.58 -4.91 17.26
CA GLY A 45 -1.84 -4.03 18.17
C GLY A 45 -1.53 -2.62 17.62
N ASP A 46 -1.74 -2.36 16.31
CA ASP A 46 -1.65 -1.00 15.78
C ASP A 46 -2.84 -0.13 16.19
N GLU A 47 -4.01 -0.73 16.48
CA GLU A 47 -5.22 -0.03 16.90
C GLU A 47 -5.09 0.60 18.30
N GLU A 48 -4.19 0.06 19.13
CA GLU A 48 -3.83 0.66 20.42
C GLU A 48 -3.09 2.01 20.25
N LYS A 49 -2.70 2.37 19.03
CA LYS A 49 -1.98 3.60 18.70
C LYS A 49 -2.88 4.53 17.90
N THR A 50 -2.57 5.82 17.95
CA THR A 50 -3.29 6.81 17.14
C THR A 50 -3.02 6.63 15.65
N VAL A 51 -4.02 6.93 14.82
CA VAL A 51 -3.90 6.99 13.34
C VAL A 51 -2.68 7.80 12.94
N ALA A 52 -2.50 9.00 13.49
CA ALA A 52 -1.38 9.88 13.19
C ALA A 52 0.00 9.27 13.51
N SER A 53 0.10 8.44 14.57
CA SER A 53 1.36 7.78 14.95
C SER A 53 1.73 6.69 13.93
N ARG A 54 0.75 5.86 13.56
CA ARG A 54 0.92 4.75 12.61
C ARG A 54 1.16 5.26 11.19
N GLU A 55 0.34 6.20 10.74
CA GLU A 55 0.47 6.88 9.45
C GLU A 55 1.85 7.51 9.28
N LYS A 56 2.34 8.26 10.28
CA LYS A 56 3.67 8.88 10.24
C LYS A 56 4.78 7.85 10.02
N LYS A 57 4.71 6.70 10.70
CA LYS A 57 5.70 5.63 10.54
C LYS A 57 5.67 5.03 9.14
N LEU A 58 4.47 4.73 8.64
CA LEU A 58 4.27 4.22 7.29
C LEU A 58 4.84 5.20 6.25
N VAL A 59 4.41 6.46 6.28
CA VAL A 59 4.86 7.48 5.32
C VAL A 59 6.37 7.71 5.36
N ASN A 60 6.99 7.72 6.53
CA ASN A 60 8.45 7.85 6.62
C ASN A 60 9.16 6.66 5.96
N HIS A 61 8.66 5.44 6.16
CA HIS A 61 9.20 4.25 5.52
C HIS A 61 9.02 4.31 3.99
N LEU A 62 7.83 4.66 3.50
CA LEU A 62 7.53 4.73 2.06
C LEU A 62 8.34 5.82 1.34
N LYS A 63 8.51 7.00 1.96
CA LYS A 63 9.39 8.04 1.40
C LYS A 63 10.84 7.58 1.32
N TRP A 64 11.31 6.83 2.32
CA TRP A 64 12.65 6.28 2.31
C TRP A 64 12.82 5.22 1.21
N THR A 65 11.91 4.26 1.08
CA THR A 65 11.97 3.24 0.02
C THR A 65 11.83 3.83 -1.37
N ALA A 66 10.97 4.84 -1.56
CA ALA A 66 10.82 5.55 -2.83
C ALA A 66 12.13 6.24 -3.24
N ARG A 67 12.81 6.92 -2.31
CA ARG A 67 14.13 7.53 -2.55
C ARG A 67 15.22 6.50 -2.87
N LYS A 68 15.16 5.31 -2.26
CA LYS A 68 16.11 4.23 -2.57
C LYS A 68 15.93 3.63 -3.96
N ASN A 69 14.76 3.81 -4.56
CA ASN A 69 14.41 3.32 -5.89
C ASN A 69 14.20 4.47 -6.90
N ASP A 70 14.67 5.68 -6.57
CA ASP A 70 14.59 6.88 -7.42
C ASP A 70 13.20 7.11 -8.07
N THR A 71 12.14 6.94 -7.28
CA THR A 71 10.76 7.14 -7.76
C THR A 71 9.99 8.14 -6.90
N GLN A 72 9.05 8.82 -7.56
CA GLN A 72 8.06 9.71 -6.94
C GLN A 72 6.66 9.09 -6.88
N TYR A 73 6.47 7.86 -7.37
CA TYR A 73 5.17 7.21 -7.41
C TYR A 73 5.08 6.08 -6.40
N ILE A 74 4.10 6.18 -5.50
CA ILE A 74 3.83 5.22 -4.42
C ILE A 74 2.41 4.68 -4.56
N VAL A 75 2.27 3.38 -4.74
CA VAL A 75 0.98 2.69 -4.75
C VAL A 75 0.76 2.01 -3.40
N LEU A 76 -0.35 2.31 -2.74
CA LEU A 76 -0.77 1.67 -1.49
C LEU A 76 -1.70 0.51 -1.81
N HIS A 77 -1.33 -0.70 -1.40
CA HIS A 77 -2.09 -1.91 -1.65
C HIS A 77 -2.34 -2.65 -0.33
N SER A 78 -3.62 -2.82 0.03
CA SER A 78 -4.02 -3.58 1.22
C SER A 78 -3.81 -5.06 0.99
N PHE A 79 -3.04 -5.72 1.86
CA PHE A 79 -2.66 -7.12 1.69
C PHE A 79 -2.67 -7.86 3.04
N ALA A 80 -3.78 -8.51 3.38
CA ALA A 80 -4.03 -9.11 4.69
C ALA A 80 -3.32 -10.47 4.96
N HIS A 81 -2.24 -10.78 4.23
CA HIS A 81 -1.51 -12.06 4.31
C HIS A 81 -0.02 -11.92 4.66
N LEU A 82 0.42 -10.77 5.17
CA LEU A 82 1.78 -10.52 5.72
C LEU A 82 1.93 -10.82 7.23
N SER A 83 0.84 -10.96 7.98
CA SER A 83 0.81 -11.23 9.43
C SER A 83 -0.36 -12.14 9.79
N GLU A 84 -0.25 -12.83 10.92
CA GLU A 84 -1.32 -13.65 11.51
C GLU A 84 -2.41 -12.80 12.20
N SER A 85 -2.09 -11.55 12.56
CA SER A 85 -3.04 -10.62 13.18
C SER A 85 -3.49 -9.54 12.20
N LYS A 86 -4.72 -9.04 12.36
CA LYS A 86 -5.31 -8.01 11.50
C LYS A 86 -6.04 -6.96 12.32
N ALA A 87 -5.84 -5.69 11.98
CA ALA A 87 -6.69 -4.60 12.45
C ALA A 87 -8.05 -4.63 11.73
N SER A 88 -8.99 -3.83 12.24
CA SER A 88 -10.27 -3.57 11.60
C SER A 88 -10.10 -2.93 10.21
N PRO A 89 -11.02 -3.22 9.27
CA PRO A 89 -11.08 -2.56 7.97
C PRO A 89 -11.15 -1.03 8.09
N GLU A 90 -11.92 -0.51 9.05
CA GLU A 90 -12.14 0.92 9.27
C GLU A 90 -10.84 1.61 9.69
N PHE A 91 -10.12 1.03 10.66
CA PHE A 91 -8.83 1.57 11.09
C PHE A 91 -7.80 1.51 9.95
N THR A 92 -7.75 0.39 9.23
CA THR A 92 -6.85 0.22 8.09
C THR A 92 -7.10 1.28 7.02
N LYS A 93 -8.37 1.49 6.65
CA LYS A 93 -8.76 2.49 5.65
C LYS A 93 -8.39 3.91 6.10
N ALA A 94 -8.63 4.25 7.37
CA ALA A 94 -8.25 5.55 7.93
C ALA A 94 -6.73 5.81 7.84
N ILE A 95 -5.89 4.79 8.06
CA ILE A 95 -4.44 4.88 7.90
C ILE A 95 -4.05 5.11 6.44
N PHE A 96 -4.65 4.37 5.51
CA PHE A 96 -4.37 4.50 4.08
C PHE A 96 -4.68 5.90 3.57
N ASP A 97 -5.87 6.43 3.91
CA ASP A 97 -6.29 7.76 3.49
C ASP A 97 -5.42 8.88 4.08
N ALA A 98 -5.05 8.73 5.36
CA ALA A 98 -4.16 9.69 6.00
C ALA A 98 -2.74 9.63 5.42
N ALA A 99 -2.23 8.43 5.10
CA ALA A 99 -0.91 8.23 4.52
C ALA A 99 -0.85 8.78 3.09
N GLU A 100 -1.85 8.48 2.26
CA GLU A 100 -1.97 9.01 0.91
C GLU A 100 -1.94 10.55 0.93
N LYS A 101 -2.81 11.17 1.74
CA LYS A 101 -2.87 12.63 1.85
C LYS A 101 -1.52 13.24 2.27
N ARG A 102 -0.81 12.63 3.22
CA ARG A 102 0.49 13.13 3.68
C ARG A 102 1.61 12.93 2.65
N LEU A 103 1.53 11.88 1.84
CA LEU A 103 2.44 11.66 0.71
C LEU A 103 2.22 12.70 -0.38
N GLN A 104 0.97 12.95 -0.76
CA GLN A 104 0.59 13.99 -1.73
C GLN A 104 1.00 15.39 -1.27
N ASN A 105 0.80 15.73 0.01
CA ASN A 105 1.28 16.99 0.60
C ASN A 105 2.81 17.15 0.55
N ALA A 106 3.54 16.07 0.34
CA ALA A 106 4.99 16.06 0.14
C ALA A 106 5.38 15.80 -1.32
N GLU A 107 4.45 16.10 -2.25
CA GLU A 107 4.64 16.11 -3.70
C GLU A 107 4.88 14.73 -4.35
N TYR A 108 4.58 13.64 -3.63
CA TYR A 108 4.56 12.30 -4.22
C TYR A 108 3.27 12.09 -5.02
N LYS A 109 3.38 11.36 -6.14
CA LYS A 109 2.21 10.78 -6.82
C LYS A 109 1.78 9.54 -6.06
N THR A 110 0.48 9.37 -5.87
CA THR A 110 -0.07 8.23 -5.13
C THR A 110 -1.23 7.58 -5.87
N ALA A 111 -1.46 6.31 -5.56
CA ALA A 111 -2.69 5.61 -5.86
C ALA A 111 -2.98 4.62 -4.74
N GLN A 112 -4.25 4.37 -4.46
CA GLN A 112 -4.69 3.23 -3.66
C GLN A 112 -5.35 2.21 -4.59
N THR A 113 -4.98 0.93 -4.45
CA THR A 113 -5.77 -0.12 -5.09
C THR A 113 -7.14 -0.25 -4.41
N PRO A 114 -8.18 -0.76 -5.10
CA PRO A 114 -9.48 -1.04 -4.52
C PRO A 114 -9.41 -1.77 -3.18
N PHE A 115 -9.98 -1.18 -2.13
CA PHE A 115 -10.03 -1.79 -0.81
C PHE A 115 -11.15 -2.84 -0.76
N GLY A 116 -10.88 -4.02 -0.19
CA GLY A 116 -11.90 -5.09 -0.10
C GLY A 116 -12.16 -5.83 -1.42
N TYR A 117 -11.21 -5.80 -2.36
CA TYR A 117 -11.25 -6.58 -3.59
C TYR A 117 -10.10 -7.57 -3.65
N PHE A 118 -10.37 -8.75 -4.20
CA PHE A 118 -9.32 -9.58 -4.76
C PHE A 118 -8.98 -9.02 -6.14
N LEU A 119 -7.68 -8.82 -6.38
CA LEU A 119 -7.15 -8.22 -7.59
C LEU A 119 -6.24 -9.20 -8.29
N ASP A 120 -6.38 -9.32 -9.61
CA ASP A 120 -5.36 -9.92 -10.44
C ASP A 120 -4.22 -8.91 -10.56
N LEU A 121 -3.02 -9.29 -10.15
CA LEU A 121 -1.85 -8.41 -10.13
C LEU A 121 -0.86 -8.78 -11.25
N ASP A 122 -0.42 -7.77 -11.98
CA ASP A 122 0.70 -7.86 -12.92
C ASP A 122 1.83 -6.96 -12.42
N ILE A 123 2.95 -7.58 -12.06
CA ILE A 123 4.08 -6.91 -11.42
C ILE A 123 5.36 -7.21 -12.19
N LYS A 124 5.89 -6.20 -12.87
CA LYS A 124 7.23 -6.23 -13.45
C LYS A 124 8.23 -5.67 -12.44
N ALA A 125 8.75 -6.55 -11.58
CA ALA A 125 9.67 -6.19 -10.50
C ALA A 125 11.14 -6.53 -10.87
N PRO A 126 11.98 -5.53 -11.21
CA PRO A 126 13.38 -5.79 -11.53
C PRO A 126 14.19 -6.21 -10.29
N GLY A 127 15.25 -6.98 -10.52
CA GLY A 127 16.10 -7.50 -9.45
C GLY A 127 17.29 -6.60 -9.13
N HIS A 128 17.16 -5.73 -8.12
CA HIS A 128 18.31 -5.03 -7.52
C HIS A 128 18.16 -4.91 -5.99
N SER A 129 19.25 -4.55 -5.30
CA SER A 129 19.42 -4.73 -3.85
C SER A 129 18.31 -4.16 -2.97
N LEU A 130 17.67 -3.06 -3.38
CA LEU A 130 16.62 -2.36 -2.62
C LEU A 130 15.27 -2.31 -3.33
N ALA A 131 15.12 -3.11 -4.40
CA ALA A 131 13.86 -3.25 -5.12
C ALA A 131 12.78 -3.96 -4.29
N ARG A 132 13.17 -4.73 -3.27
CA ARG A 132 12.25 -5.52 -2.44
C ARG A 132 12.65 -5.38 -0.98
N ILE A 133 11.84 -4.69 -0.19
CA ILE A 133 12.13 -4.38 1.21
C ILE A 133 10.94 -4.76 2.06
N TRP A 134 11.18 -5.55 3.10
CA TRP A 134 10.19 -5.86 4.12
C TRP A 134 10.52 -5.13 5.43
N ALA A 135 9.49 -4.67 6.14
CA ALA A 135 9.63 -4.04 7.43
C ALA A 135 8.46 -4.35 8.38
N THR A 136 8.76 -4.38 9.67
CA THR A 136 7.78 -4.26 10.75
C THR A 136 7.85 -2.84 11.32
N LEU A 137 6.71 -2.14 11.39
CA LEU A 137 6.63 -0.72 11.83
C LEU A 137 5.73 -0.55 13.07
#